data_AF-A0A8C7CT43-F1
#
_entry.id   AF-A0A8C7CT43-F1
#
_cell.length_a   1.000
_cell.length_b   1.000
_cell.length_c   1.000
_cell.angle_alpha   90.00
_cell.angle_beta   90.00
_cell.angle_gamma   90.00
#
_symmetry.space_group_name_H-M   'P 1'
#
loop_
_entity.id
_entity.type
_entity.pdbx_description
1 polymer ?
#
loop_
_entity_poly.entity_id
_entity_poly.type
_entity_poly.pdbx_seq_one_letter_code
_entity_poly.pdbx_strand_id
1 'polypeptide(L)'
;MTLLATHQSKHRMQTSAEISKTFSFASGVAIVSFFASYFKLLVERVMDPFSEDHTKMYFYETRLNTYVGWPFEEGCACTPENMAKAGFIHTPTENSPDIAKCFFCLKELEGWEPDDDPEKEHKSHSPSCNFISLKKSVNDLTVEEFLKLQKEKQKFHIKKYCNEAITKFEEAAKSRRGEIIKTAMDEE
;
A
#
# COMPACT_ATOMS: atom_id res chain seq x y z
N MET A 1 39.20 10.90 -36.41
CA MET A 1 38.12 10.62 -37.38
C MET A 1 37.84 9.12 -37.30
N THR A 2 36.70 8.57 -36.90
CA THR A 2 35.34 9.09 -36.78
C THR A 2 34.48 8.06 -35.99
N LEU A 3 33.67 8.59 -35.07
CA LEU A 3 32.36 8.16 -34.52
C LEU A 3 32.11 6.75 -33.92
N LEU A 4 31.71 6.80 -32.64
CA LEU A 4 30.88 5.85 -31.91
C LEU A 4 29.48 5.73 -32.53
N ALA A 5 28.93 4.51 -32.56
CA ALA A 5 27.49 4.26 -32.67
C ALA A 5 27.05 3.35 -31.52
N THR A 6 26.24 3.90 -30.61
CA THR A 6 25.57 3.20 -29.52
C THR A 6 24.32 2.49 -30.05
N HIS A 7 24.22 1.17 -29.86
CA HIS A 7 23.05 0.38 -30.23
C HIS A 7 22.04 0.38 -29.06
N GLN A 8 21.04 1.26 -29.11
CA GLN A 8 19.87 1.18 -28.22
C GLN A 8 19.00 -0.02 -28.64
N SER A 9 18.92 -1.04 -27.78
CA SER A 9 17.87 -2.06 -27.88
C SER A 9 16.55 -1.45 -27.39
N LYS A 10 15.59 -1.29 -28.31
CA LYS A 10 14.21 -0.94 -27.98
C LYS A 10 13.55 -2.12 -27.26
N HIS A 11 13.41 -2.04 -25.94
CA HIS A 11 12.51 -2.93 -25.21
C HIS A 11 11.06 -2.54 -25.54
N ARG A 12 10.44 -3.29 -26.45
CA ARG A 12 9.00 -3.27 -26.69
C ARG A 12 8.31 -3.88 -25.46
N MET A 13 7.47 -3.10 -24.78
CA MET A 13 6.57 -3.64 -23.77
C MET A 13 5.65 -4.66 -24.46
N GLN A 14 5.74 -5.91 -24.05
CA GLN A 14 4.86 -6.97 -24.54
C GLN A 14 3.46 -6.79 -23.93
N THR A 15 2.46 -7.10 -24.74
CA THR A 15 1.05 -7.03 -24.32
C THR A 15 0.71 -8.17 -23.37
N SER A 16 -0.32 -8.01 -22.53
CA SER A 16 -0.74 -9.03 -21.55
C SER A 16 -1.02 -10.41 -22.16
N ALA A 17 -1.48 -10.43 -23.42
CA ALA A 17 -1.73 -11.65 -24.18
C ALA A 17 -0.46 -12.39 -24.63
N GLU A 18 0.68 -11.70 -24.73
CA GLU A 18 1.96 -12.28 -25.16
C GLU A 18 2.71 -12.92 -23.99
N ILE A 19 2.59 -12.36 -22.78
CA ILE A 19 3.20 -12.92 -21.55
C ILE A 19 2.49 -14.22 -21.13
N SER A 20 1.18 -14.34 -21.37
CA SER A 20 0.42 -15.55 -21.06
C SER A 20 0.84 -16.78 -21.89
N LYS A 21 1.51 -16.58 -23.04
CA LYS A 21 1.84 -17.67 -23.97
C LYS A 21 3.22 -18.28 -23.74
N THR A 22 4.12 -17.60 -23.02
CA THR A 22 5.49 -18.07 -22.79
C THR A 22 5.62 -19.08 -21.64
N PHE A 23 4.55 -19.34 -20.89
CA PHE A 23 4.55 -20.20 -19.69
C PHE A 23 3.89 -21.58 -19.87
N SER A 24 3.93 -22.16 -21.08
CA SER A 24 3.24 -23.43 -21.39
C SER A 24 4.13 -24.69 -21.49
N PHE A 25 5.35 -24.71 -20.97
CA PHE A 25 6.16 -25.95 -21.01
C PHE A 25 6.89 -26.23 -19.70
N ALA A 26 6.32 -27.14 -18.91
CA ALA A 26 6.94 -28.22 -18.12
C ALA A 26 6.14 -28.50 -16.85
N SER A 27 5.52 -29.69 -16.80
CA SER A 27 5.13 -30.45 -15.60
C SER A 27 4.94 -29.67 -14.28
N GLY A 28 3.70 -29.25 -13.99
CA GLY A 28 3.40 -28.58 -12.71
C GLY A 28 1.98 -28.04 -12.62
N VAL A 29 0.96 -28.82 -12.99
CA VAL A 29 -0.45 -28.37 -13.14
C VAL A 29 -1.03 -27.76 -11.86
N ALA A 30 -0.48 -28.06 -10.67
CA ALA A 30 -0.94 -27.46 -9.40
C ALA A 30 -0.35 -26.07 -9.12
N ILE A 31 0.88 -25.77 -9.55
CA ILE A 31 1.58 -24.53 -9.17
C ILE A 31 1.13 -23.35 -10.05
N VAL A 32 0.92 -23.57 -11.35
CA VAL A 32 0.52 -22.52 -12.31
C VAL A 32 -0.89 -21.97 -12.06
N SER A 33 -1.80 -22.81 -11.55
CA SER A 33 -3.19 -22.42 -11.24
C SER A 33 -3.28 -21.49 -10.03
N PHE A 34 -2.38 -21.65 -9.06
CA PHE A 34 -2.27 -20.79 -7.88
C PHE A 34 -1.71 -19.41 -8.25
N PHE A 35 -0.69 -19.36 -9.11
CA PHE A 35 -0.11 -18.10 -9.60
C PHE A 35 -1.09 -17.31 -10.47
N ALA A 36 -1.87 -17.96 -11.35
CA ALA A 36 -2.86 -17.26 -12.17
C ALA A 36 -4.01 -16.66 -11.35
N SER A 37 -4.47 -17.37 -10.32
CA SER A 37 -5.54 -16.88 -9.42
C SER A 37 -5.03 -15.77 -8.50
N TYR A 38 -3.82 -15.91 -7.95
CA TYR A 38 -3.17 -14.87 -7.14
C TYR A 38 -2.86 -13.63 -7.97
N PHE A 39 -2.39 -13.79 -9.22
CA PHE A 39 -2.15 -12.71 -10.16
C PHE A 39 -3.45 -12.01 -10.57
N LYS A 40 -4.54 -12.75 -10.79
CA LYS A 40 -5.87 -12.17 -11.07
C LYS A 40 -6.42 -11.38 -9.87
N LEU A 41 -6.30 -11.91 -8.65
CA LEU A 41 -6.66 -11.20 -7.41
C LEU A 41 -5.80 -9.95 -7.17
N LEU A 42 -4.50 -10.03 -7.48
CA LEU A 42 -3.57 -8.90 -7.46
C LEU A 42 -4.00 -7.82 -8.45
N VAL A 43 -4.31 -8.20 -9.69
CA VAL A 43 -4.73 -7.29 -10.75
C VAL A 43 -6.08 -6.65 -10.41
N GLU A 44 -7.06 -7.41 -9.91
CA GLU A 44 -8.37 -6.86 -9.54
C GLU A 44 -8.33 -5.94 -8.30
N ARG A 45 -7.47 -6.22 -7.30
CA ARG A 45 -7.26 -5.30 -6.15
C ARG A 45 -6.40 -4.08 -6.46
N VAL A 46 -5.59 -4.12 -7.52
CA VAL A 46 -4.64 -3.06 -7.87
C VAL A 46 -5.14 -2.18 -9.04
N MET A 47 -6.06 -2.65 -9.89
CA MET A 47 -6.32 -2.01 -11.19
C MET A 47 -7.66 -1.27 -11.37
N ASP A 48 -8.16 -0.59 -10.35
CA ASP A 48 -8.99 0.60 -10.64
C ASP A 48 -8.64 1.80 -9.73
N PRO A 49 -7.57 2.55 -10.05
CA PRO A 49 -7.21 3.76 -9.30
C PRO A 49 -8.30 4.84 -9.31
N PHE A 50 -9.34 4.68 -10.13
CA PHE A 50 -10.45 5.63 -10.27
C PHE A 50 -11.76 5.12 -9.68
N SER A 51 -11.78 3.94 -9.06
CA SER A 51 -13.00 3.50 -8.38
C SER A 51 -13.41 4.51 -7.31
N GLU A 52 -14.72 4.65 -7.13
CA GLU A 52 -15.32 5.57 -6.16
C GLU A 52 -14.78 5.31 -4.74
N ASP A 53 -14.51 4.05 -4.41
CA ASP A 53 -13.93 3.63 -3.13
C ASP A 53 -12.50 4.14 -2.91
N HIS A 54 -11.69 4.22 -3.98
CA HIS A 54 -10.30 4.69 -3.90
C HIS A 54 -10.17 6.22 -3.86
N THR A 55 -11.16 6.94 -4.37
CA THR A 55 -11.17 8.41 -4.46
C THR A 55 -11.91 9.08 -3.30
N LYS A 56 -12.89 8.42 -2.67
CA LYS A 56 -13.68 9.01 -1.57
C LYS A 56 -12.85 9.56 -0.40
N MET A 57 -11.71 8.93 -0.10
CA MET A 57 -10.87 9.31 1.04
C MET A 57 -10.06 10.60 0.80
N TYR A 58 -10.06 11.14 -0.41
CA TYR A 58 -9.52 12.47 -0.67
C TYR A 58 -10.38 13.57 -0.04
N PHE A 59 -11.68 13.34 0.13
CA PHE A 59 -12.58 14.25 0.82
C PHE A 59 -12.30 14.22 2.33
N TYR A 60 -12.10 15.40 2.91
CA TYR A 60 -11.84 15.57 4.33
C TYR A 60 -12.96 14.98 5.19
N GLU A 61 -14.22 15.28 4.86
CA GLU A 61 -15.39 14.81 5.61
C GLU A 61 -15.45 13.27 5.68
N THR A 62 -15.10 12.58 4.58
CA THR A 62 -15.06 11.12 4.57
C THR A 62 -14.05 10.58 5.58
N ARG A 63 -12.90 11.24 5.74
CA ARG A 63 -11.88 10.85 6.72
C ARG A 63 -12.34 11.17 8.14
N LEU A 64 -12.90 12.36 8.36
CA LEU A 64 -13.41 12.77 9.67
C LEU A 64 -14.48 11.79 10.20
N ASN A 65 -15.39 11.36 9.32
CA ASN A 65 -16.45 10.41 9.67
C ASN A 65 -15.95 9.01 10.08
N THR A 66 -14.66 8.71 9.93
CA THR A 66 -14.09 7.44 10.41
C THR A 66 -13.86 7.42 11.92
N TYR A 67 -13.73 8.57 12.57
CA TYR A 67 -13.35 8.73 13.97
C TYR A 67 -14.51 8.48 14.94
N VAL A 68 -15.08 7.28 14.90
CA VAL A 68 -16.13 6.84 15.84
C VAL A 68 -15.47 6.24 17.08
N GLY A 69 -15.68 6.86 18.25
CA GLY A 69 -15.09 6.39 19.51
C GLY A 69 -13.61 6.74 19.67
N TRP A 70 -13.15 7.80 19.00
CA TRP A 70 -11.79 8.31 19.18
C TRP A 70 -11.61 8.91 20.58
N PRO A 71 -10.52 8.60 21.32
CA PRO A 71 -10.39 8.98 22.73
C PRO A 71 -9.98 10.45 22.96
N PHE A 72 -9.46 11.15 21.95
CA PHE A 72 -8.89 12.49 22.10
C PHE A 72 -9.78 13.55 21.44
N GLU A 73 -10.53 14.28 22.26
CA GLU A 73 -11.46 15.33 21.82
C GLU A 73 -10.94 16.74 22.20
N GLU A 74 -11.85 17.64 22.58
CA GLU A 74 -11.54 19.05 22.87
C GLU A 74 -10.38 19.21 23.87
N GLY A 75 -9.41 20.06 23.53
CA GLY A 75 -8.21 20.30 24.33
C GLY A 75 -6.99 19.45 23.95
N CYS A 76 -7.14 18.47 23.04
CA CYS A 76 -6.03 17.69 22.50
C CYS A 76 -5.50 18.30 21.17
N ALA A 77 -4.25 18.00 20.83
CA ALA A 77 -3.67 18.27 19.51
C ALA A 77 -4.09 17.21 18.47
N CYS A 78 -4.24 15.95 18.89
CA CYS A 78 -4.63 14.81 18.04
C CYS A 78 -6.15 14.60 17.93
N THR A 79 -6.92 15.69 17.80
CA THR A 79 -8.37 15.65 17.58
C THR A 79 -8.74 14.98 16.25
N PRO A 80 -9.96 14.42 16.10
CA PRO A 80 -10.45 13.86 14.83
C PRO A 80 -10.23 14.79 13.64
N GLU A 81 -10.45 16.09 13.81
CA GLU A 81 -10.27 17.11 12.78
C GLU A 81 -8.81 17.24 12.36
N ASN A 82 -7.89 17.28 13.32
CA ASN A 82 -6.46 17.41 13.03
C ASN A 82 -5.90 16.11 12.42
N MET A 83 -6.36 14.97 12.91
CA MET A 83 -6.03 13.66 12.36
C MET A 83 -6.51 13.53 10.91
N ALA A 84 -7.77 13.86 10.63
CA ALA A 84 -8.33 13.84 9.28
C ALA A 84 -7.66 14.88 8.35
N LYS A 85 -7.27 16.06 8.84
CA LYS A 85 -6.49 17.04 8.07
C LYS A 85 -5.12 16.49 7.68
N ALA A 86 -4.43 15.82 8.60
CA ALA A 86 -3.15 15.16 8.34
C ALA A 86 -3.28 13.91 7.43
N GLY A 87 -4.49 13.53 7.04
CA GLY A 87 -4.74 12.43 6.11
C GLY A 87 -4.86 11.07 6.78
N PHE A 88 -5.02 11.02 8.11
CA PHE A 88 -5.34 9.80 8.82
C PHE A 88 -6.84 9.47 8.75
N ILE A 89 -7.12 8.18 8.81
CA ILE A 89 -8.43 7.60 9.07
C ILE A 89 -8.31 6.68 10.28
N HIS A 90 -9.37 6.60 11.08
CA HIS A 90 -9.43 5.72 12.23
C HIS A 90 -9.77 4.29 11.78
N THR A 91 -8.94 3.32 12.17
CA THR A 91 -9.14 1.90 11.85
C THR A 91 -8.91 1.05 13.11
N PRO A 92 -9.79 1.16 14.12
CA PRO A 92 -9.61 0.51 15.41
C PRO A 92 -9.65 -1.02 15.26
N THR A 93 -8.91 -1.70 16.13
CA THR A 93 -9.02 -3.14 16.35
C THR A 93 -9.35 -3.41 17.81
N GLU A 94 -9.76 -4.63 18.16
CA GLU A 94 -10.07 -5.00 19.55
C GLU A 94 -8.88 -4.76 20.50
N ASN A 95 -7.65 -4.91 20.00
CA ASN A 95 -6.43 -4.80 20.80
C ASN A 95 -5.78 -3.40 20.74
N SER A 96 -6.15 -2.59 19.75
CA SER A 96 -5.58 -1.26 19.53
C SER A 96 -6.70 -0.31 19.08
N PRO A 97 -7.40 0.34 20.03
CA PRO A 97 -8.57 1.17 19.76
C PRO A 97 -8.23 2.52 19.12
N ASP A 98 -6.97 2.95 19.15
CA ASP A 98 -6.49 4.25 18.67
C ASP A 98 -5.63 4.12 17.39
N ILE A 99 -5.66 2.98 16.68
CA ILE A 99 -4.96 2.86 15.40
C ILE A 99 -5.51 3.88 14.40
N ALA A 100 -4.61 4.69 13.86
CA ALA A 100 -4.85 5.59 12.75
C ALA A 100 -3.97 5.23 11.55
N LYS A 101 -4.55 5.30 10.35
CA LYS A 101 -3.88 4.92 9.10
C LYS A 101 -3.97 6.05 8.09
N CYS A 102 -2.85 6.42 7.47
CA CYS A 102 -2.91 7.37 6.37
C CYS A 102 -3.60 6.73 5.15
N PHE A 103 -4.66 7.36 4.62
CA PHE A 103 -5.39 6.84 3.46
C PHE A 103 -4.55 6.79 2.16
N PHE A 104 -3.43 7.52 2.14
CA PHE A 104 -2.58 7.71 0.97
C PHE A 104 -1.33 6.82 1.00
N CYS A 105 -0.50 6.93 2.04
CA CYS A 105 0.74 6.16 2.13
C CYS A 105 0.58 4.83 2.90
N LEU A 106 -0.60 4.59 3.49
CA LEU A 106 -0.93 3.39 4.27
C LEU A 106 -0.05 3.18 5.52
N LYS A 107 0.63 4.23 5.99
CA LYS A 107 1.35 4.22 7.27
C LYS A 107 0.34 4.17 8.42
N GLU A 108 0.51 3.18 9.29
CA GLU A 108 -0.27 2.97 10.51
C GLU A 108 0.55 3.46 11.70
N LEU A 109 -0.14 4.16 12.61
CA LEU A 109 0.37 4.66 13.89
C LEU A 109 -0.68 4.36 14.98
N GLU A 110 -0.20 4.01 16.16
CA GLU A 110 -0.98 3.72 17.37
C GLU A 110 -0.21 4.23 18.58
N GLY A 111 -0.85 4.29 19.75
CA GLY A 111 -0.27 4.86 20.97
C GLY A 111 -0.27 6.39 20.93
N TRP A 112 -1.33 7.01 20.43
CA TRP A 112 -1.46 8.45 20.35
C TRP A 112 -1.57 9.07 21.74
N GLU A 113 -0.89 10.19 21.94
CA GLU A 113 -0.95 11.00 23.15
C GLU A 113 -1.69 12.33 22.88
N PRO A 114 -2.36 12.94 23.88
CA PRO A 114 -3.16 14.15 23.69
C PRO A 114 -2.42 15.32 23.04
N ASP A 115 -1.10 15.43 23.20
CA ASP A 115 -0.27 16.52 22.69
C ASP A 115 0.42 16.22 21.35
N ASP A 116 0.21 15.02 20.79
CA ASP A 116 0.74 14.64 19.49
C ASP A 116 0.16 15.51 18.37
N ASP A 117 1.04 16.04 17.53
CA ASP A 117 0.68 16.78 16.32
C ASP A 117 0.60 15.81 15.14
N PRO A 118 -0.59 15.52 14.59
CA PRO A 118 -0.74 14.50 13.55
C PRO A 118 0.06 14.79 12.27
N GLU A 119 0.25 16.06 11.93
CA GLU A 119 1.02 16.44 10.74
C GLU A 119 2.52 16.19 10.97
N LYS A 120 3.05 16.51 12.15
CA LYS A 120 4.44 16.22 12.51
C LYS A 120 4.69 14.72 12.58
N GLU A 121 3.81 13.97 13.22
CA GLU A 121 3.91 12.51 13.31
C GLU A 121 3.89 11.86 11.92
N HIS A 122 2.99 12.30 11.04
CA HIS A 122 2.97 11.82 9.66
C HIS A 122 4.28 12.13 8.92
N LYS A 123 4.79 13.36 9.01
CA LYS A 123 6.05 13.74 8.34
C LYS A 123 7.26 12.97 8.90
N SER A 124 7.29 12.70 10.20
CA SER A 124 8.34 11.92 10.85
C SER A 124 8.33 10.46 10.38
N HIS A 125 7.15 9.82 10.40
CA HIS A 125 7.01 8.40 10.16
C HIS A 125 6.85 8.01 8.68
N SER A 126 6.49 8.96 7.81
CA SER A 126 6.38 8.76 6.36
C SER A 126 6.74 10.04 5.58
N PRO A 127 8.02 10.49 5.64
CA PRO A 127 8.47 11.75 5.02
C PRO A 127 8.31 11.80 3.50
N SER A 128 8.17 10.64 2.83
CA SER A 128 7.94 10.55 1.39
C SER A 128 6.46 10.64 0.98
N CYS A 129 5.52 10.79 1.92
CA CYS A 129 4.10 10.85 1.60
C CYS A 129 3.75 12.13 0.83
N ASN A 130 3.28 11.97 -0.41
CA ASN A 130 2.94 13.10 -1.27
C ASN A 130 1.71 13.87 -0.79
N PHE A 131 0.79 13.22 -0.05
CA PHE A 131 -0.40 13.89 0.49
C PHE A 131 -0.05 14.94 1.55
N ILE A 132 0.74 14.56 2.57
CA ILE A 132 1.12 15.49 3.65
C ILE A 132 2.08 16.60 3.18
N SER A 133 2.69 16.41 2.01
CA SER A 133 3.59 17.38 1.37
C SER A 133 2.86 18.33 0.40
N LEU A 134 1.53 18.21 0.24
CA LEU A 134 0.77 19.08 -0.65
C LEU A 134 0.81 20.54 -0.18
N LYS A 135 1.02 21.46 -1.12
CA LYS A 135 1.05 22.91 -0.86
C LYS A 135 -0.30 23.60 -1.03
N LYS A 136 -1.28 22.90 -1.59
CA LYS A 136 -2.65 23.39 -1.82
C LYS A 136 -3.65 22.26 -1.56
N SER A 137 -4.90 22.63 -1.31
CA SER A 137 -5.94 21.65 -1.03
C SER A 137 -6.17 20.73 -2.24
N VAL A 138 -6.70 19.53 -2.00
CA VAL A 138 -7.03 18.59 -3.08
C VAL A 138 -8.06 19.19 -4.04
N ASN A 139 -8.98 20.02 -3.54
CA ASN A 139 -10.02 20.69 -4.34
C ASN A 139 -9.43 21.72 -5.31
N ASP A 140 -8.22 22.23 -5.04
CA ASP A 140 -7.52 23.22 -5.88
C ASP A 140 -6.53 22.57 -6.86
N LEU A 141 -6.48 21.24 -6.93
CA LEU A 141 -5.65 20.51 -7.89
C LEU A 141 -6.30 20.51 -9.27
N THR A 142 -5.49 20.73 -10.29
CA THR A 142 -5.87 20.40 -11.67
C THR A 142 -6.00 18.89 -11.82
N VAL A 143 -6.72 18.45 -12.85
CA VAL A 143 -6.84 17.02 -13.19
C VAL A 143 -5.46 16.38 -13.35
N GLU A 144 -4.50 17.05 -13.99
CA GLU A 144 -3.15 16.53 -14.16
C GLU A 144 -2.41 16.34 -12.82
N GLU A 145 -2.49 17.32 -11.92
CA GLU A 145 -1.90 17.22 -10.58
C GLU A 145 -2.54 16.10 -9.76
N PHE A 146 -3.87 15.96 -9.83
CA PHE A 146 -4.58 14.88 -9.17
C PHE A 146 -4.17 13.50 -9.72
N LEU A 147 -4.06 13.35 -11.05
CA LEU A 147 -3.60 12.11 -11.68
C LEU A 147 -2.16 11.77 -11.28
N LYS A 148 -1.28 12.76 -11.17
CA LYS A 148 0.08 12.56 -10.63
C LYS A 148 0.04 12.11 -9.18
N LEU A 149 -0.78 12.75 -8.36
CA LEU A 149 -0.95 12.39 -6.94
C LEU A 149 -1.47 10.96 -6.78
N GLN A 150 -2.45 10.53 -7.59
CA GLN A 150 -2.97 9.16 -7.61
C GLN A 150 -1.92 8.15 -8.05
N LYS A 151 -1.09 8.49 -9.04
CA LYS A 151 0.05 7.65 -9.45
C LYS A 151 1.01 7.44 -8.28
N GLU A 152 1.33 8.48 -7.51
CA GLU A 152 2.18 8.34 -6.33
C GLU A 152 1.52 7.50 -5.23
N LYS A 153 0.22 7.66 -4.99
CA LYS A 153 -0.56 6.78 -4.08
C LYS A 153 -0.41 5.32 -4.46
N GLN A 154 -0.57 5.00 -5.75
CA GLN A 154 -0.49 3.62 -6.21
C GLN A 154 0.89 2.99 -5.99
N LYS A 155 1.97 3.77 -6.06
CA LYS A 155 3.31 3.25 -5.71
C LYS A 155 3.37 2.79 -4.25
N PHE A 156 2.78 3.53 -3.32
CA PHE A 156 2.72 3.12 -1.91
C PHE A 156 1.92 1.83 -1.74
N HIS A 157 0.75 1.74 -2.37
CA HIS A 157 -0.13 0.58 -2.29
C HIS A 157 0.53 -0.69 -2.86
N ILE A 158 1.08 -0.60 -4.08
CA ILE A 158 1.79 -1.71 -4.71
C ILE A 158 2.99 -2.14 -3.86
N LYS A 159 3.78 -1.18 -3.36
CA LYS A 159 4.93 -1.49 -2.51
C LYS A 159 4.51 -2.21 -1.22
N LYS A 160 3.46 -1.73 -0.53
CA LYS A 160 2.96 -2.36 0.70
C LYS A 160 2.47 -3.78 0.42
N TYR A 161 1.63 -3.96 -0.60
CA TYR A 161 1.10 -5.28 -0.95
C TYR A 161 2.21 -6.28 -1.34
N CYS A 162 3.16 -5.87 -2.18
CA CYS A 162 4.27 -6.72 -2.58
C CYS A 162 5.12 -7.11 -1.36
N ASN A 163 5.41 -6.16 -0.47
CA ASN A 163 6.18 -6.45 0.75
C ASN A 163 5.44 -7.43 1.66
N GLU A 164 4.13 -7.24 1.90
CA GLU A 164 3.31 -8.15 2.70
C GLU A 164 3.27 -9.57 2.10
N ALA A 165 3.17 -9.67 0.77
CA ALA A 165 3.20 -10.95 0.07
C ALA A 165 4.55 -11.67 0.23
N ILE A 166 5.65 -10.93 0.16
CA ILE A 166 7.00 -11.45 0.37
C ILE A 166 7.16 -11.95 1.81
N THR A 167 6.81 -11.13 2.80
CA THR A 167 6.92 -11.51 4.23
C THR A 167 6.13 -12.78 4.54
N LYS A 168 4.88 -12.88 4.07
CA LYS A 168 4.05 -14.10 4.25
C LYS A 168 4.68 -15.34 3.63
N PHE A 169 5.28 -15.20 2.44
CA PHE A 169 5.97 -16.30 1.78
C PHE A 169 7.20 -16.75 2.58
N GLU A 170 8.02 -15.81 3.06
CA GLU A 170 9.20 -16.09 3.87
C GLU A 170 8.85 -16.78 5.20
N GLU A 171 7.80 -16.33 5.88
CA GLU A 171 7.29 -16.94 7.12
C GLU A 171 6.80 -18.38 6.87
N ALA A 172 6.02 -18.59 5.81
CA ALA A 172 5.54 -19.92 5.43
C ALA A 172 6.70 -20.86 5.06
N ALA A 173 7.71 -20.36 4.34
CA ALA A 173 8.90 -21.12 4.01
C ALA A 173 9.71 -21.50 5.26
N LYS A 174 9.85 -20.57 6.22
CA LYS A 174 10.52 -20.82 7.50
C LYS A 174 9.78 -21.89 8.32
N SER A 175 8.45 -21.82 8.40
CA SER A 175 7.63 -22.84 9.08
C SER A 175 7.81 -24.22 8.45
N ARG A 176 7.65 -24.31 7.12
CA ARG A 176 7.81 -25.55 6.37
C ARG A 176 9.20 -26.16 6.57
N ARG A 177 10.26 -25.34 6.56
CA ARG A 177 11.62 -25.80 6.83
C ARG A 177 11.76 -26.38 8.23
N GLY A 178 11.15 -25.75 9.24
CA GLY A 178 11.14 -26.26 10.62
C GLY A 178 10.46 -27.63 10.74
N GLU A 179 9.32 -27.82 10.06
CA GLU A 179 8.62 -29.11 10.02
C GLU A 179 9.46 -30.22 9.39
N ILE A 180 10.13 -29.94 8.25
CA ILE A 180 10.99 -30.91 7.56
C ILE A 180 12.15 -31.36 8.46
N ILE A 181 12.79 -30.42 9.16
CA ILE A 181 13.90 -30.74 10.09
C ILE A 181 13.39 -31.62 11.23
N LYS A 182 12.23 -31.30 11.80
CA LYS A 182 11.65 -32.09 12.90
C LYS A 182 11.35 -33.53 12.47
N THR A 183 10.68 -33.71 11.33
CA THR A 183 10.39 -35.06 10.81
C THR A 183 11.66 -35.88 10.59
N ALA A 184 12.72 -35.27 10.06
CA ALA A 184 13.99 -35.95 9.84
C ALA A 184 14.72 -36.36 11.14
N MET A 185 14.45 -35.70 12.26
CA MET A 185 15.04 -36.01 13.57
C MET A 185 14.25 -37.05 14.36
N ASP A 186 12.95 -37.20 14.10
CA ASP A 186 12.07 -38.18 14.75
C ASP A 186 12.18 -39.60 14.11
N GLU A 187 13.02 -39.77 13.08
CA GLU A 187 13.30 -41.05 12.38
C GLU A 187 14.55 -41.80 12.90
N GLU A 188 15.24 -41.28 13.94
CA GLU A 188 16.34 -41.95 14.68
C GLU A 188 15.91 -42.43 16.08
#